data_AF-A0A5C9BFD9-F1
#
_entry.id   AF-A0A5C9BFD9-F1
#
_cell.length_a   1.000
_cell.length_b   1.000
_cell.length_c   1.000
_cell.angle_alpha   90.00
_cell.angle_beta   90.00
_cell.angle_gamma   90.00
#
_symmetry.space_group_name_H-M   'P 1'
#
loop_
_entity.id
_entity.type
_entity.pdbx_description
1 polymer ?
#
loop_
_entity_poly.entity_id
_entity_poly.type
_entity_poly.pdbx_seq_one_letter_code
_entity_poly.pdbx_strand_id
1 'polypeptide(L)' 'TGSKSELKFEPLPKDDPKQRCPDITRARNWLGWEPRVPLNVGLAKTVEYYQQLLAQQTTPVGGRKVLVDKRDLPPT' A
#
# COMPACT_ATOMS: atom_id res chain seq x y z
N THR A 1 -10.68 -9.10 -1.26
CA THR A 1 -10.68 -7.87 -2.10
C THR A 1 -11.53 -8.17 -3.32
N GLY A 2 -12.64 -7.47 -3.52
CA GLY A 2 -13.56 -7.71 -4.66
C GLY A 2 -13.07 -7.05 -5.97
N SER A 3 -11.77 -6.99 -6.20
CA SER A 3 -11.20 -6.32 -7.38
C SER A 3 -11.43 -7.15 -8.63
N LYS A 4 -11.66 -6.48 -9.76
CA LYS A 4 -11.75 -7.09 -11.10
C LYS A 4 -10.38 -7.26 -11.77
N SER A 5 -9.30 -6.82 -11.12
CA SER A 5 -7.95 -6.94 -11.65
C SER A 5 -7.53 -8.40 -11.78
N GLU A 6 -6.90 -8.73 -12.90
CA GLU A 6 -6.31 -10.06 -13.14
C GLU A 6 -5.02 -10.24 -12.34
N LEU A 7 -4.75 -11.47 -11.91
CA LEU A 7 -3.46 -11.83 -11.30
C LEU A 7 -2.50 -12.28 -12.39
N LYS A 8 -1.33 -11.65 -12.46
CA LYS A 8 -0.22 -12.03 -13.35
C LYS A 8 0.99 -12.46 -12.53
N PHE A 9 1.61 -13.57 -12.92
CA PHE A 9 2.83 -14.09 -12.29
C PHE A 9 4.04 -13.75 -13.15
N GLU A 10 5.01 -13.10 -12.55
CA GLU A 10 6.28 -12.69 -13.18
C GLU A 10 7.45 -13.30 -12.40
N PRO A 11 8.64 -13.44 -13.03
CA PRO A 11 9.83 -13.91 -12.35
C PRO A 11 10.22 -13.02 -11.16
N LEU A 12 10.72 -13.63 -10.08
CA LEU A 12 11.23 -12.90 -8.93
C LEU A 12 12.52 -12.14 -9.31
N PRO A 13 12.67 -10.86 -8.93
CA PRO A 13 13.94 -10.15 -9.08
C PRO A 13 15.10 -10.89 -8.40
N LYS A 14 16.30 -10.81 -8.98
CA LYS A 14 17.48 -11.57 -8.52
C LYS A 14 17.82 -11.32 -7.05
N ASP A 15 17.65 -10.08 -6.59
CA ASP A 15 18.09 -9.64 -5.26
C ASP A 15 16.97 -9.66 -4.22
N ASP A 16 15.76 -10.13 -4.59
CA ASP A 16 14.63 -10.18 -3.67
C ASP A 16 14.59 -11.51 -2.89
N PRO A 17 14.63 -11.47 -1.55
CA PRO A 17 14.48 -12.67 -0.74
C PRO A 17 13.03 -13.15 -0.79
N LYS A 18 12.84 -14.47 -0.91
CA LYS A 18 11.51 -15.09 -0.98
C LYS A 18 10.66 -14.89 0.28
N GLN A 19 11.28 -14.69 1.45
CA GLN A 19 10.58 -14.54 2.71
C GLN A 19 11.34 -13.63 3.67
N ARG A 20 10.59 -12.86 4.47
CA ARG A 20 11.08 -12.08 5.59
C ARG A 20 10.13 -12.24 6.77
N CYS A 21 10.66 -12.57 7.95
CA CYS A 21 9.91 -12.67 9.20
C CYS A 21 10.82 -12.22 10.35
N PRO A 22 10.76 -10.94 10.78
CA PRO A 22 11.66 -10.44 11.80
C PRO A 22 11.29 -10.99 13.19
N ASP A 23 12.29 -11.43 13.95
CA ASP A 23 12.15 -11.67 15.38
C ASP A 23 12.13 -10.31 16.12
N ILE A 24 11.02 -10.05 16.80
CA ILE A 24 10.77 -8.80 17.53
C ILE A 24 10.91 -8.94 19.05
N THR A 25 11.49 -10.04 19.55
CA THR A 25 11.69 -10.31 20.98
C THR A 25 12.40 -9.17 21.70
N ARG A 26 13.44 -8.58 21.09
CA ARG A 26 14.15 -7.43 21.69
C ARG A 26 13.25 -6.21 21.88
N ALA A 27 12.41 -5.89 20.90
CA ALA A 27 11.53 -4.74 20.99
C ALA A 27 10.46 -4.92 22.07
N ARG A 28 9.92 -6.15 22.21
CA ARG A 28 9.01 -6.47 23.31
C ARG A 28 9.67 -6.33 24.67
N ASN A 29 10.86 -6.92 24.84
CA ASN A 29 11.52 -6.98 26.13
C ASN A 29 12.04 -5.61 26.60
N TRP A 30 12.57 -4.80 25.68
CA TRP A 30 13.29 -3.58 26.05
C TRP A 30 12.44 -2.33 25.91
N LEU A 31 11.46 -2.34 25.00
CA LEU A 31 10.61 -1.18 24.71
C LEU A 31 9.15 -1.40 25.14
N GLY A 32 8.77 -2.61 25.56
CA GLY A 32 7.35 -2.97 25.76
C GLY A 32 6.54 -2.82 24.47
N TRP A 33 7.20 -2.91 23.31
CA TRP A 33 6.61 -2.58 22.02
C TRP A 33 6.30 -3.83 21.21
N GLU A 34 5.16 -3.81 20.53
CA GLU A 34 4.76 -4.77 19.52
C GLU A 34 3.70 -4.16 18.56
N PRO A 35 3.55 -4.70 17.33
CA PRO A 35 2.49 -4.26 16.43
C PRO A 35 1.11 -4.56 17.00
N ARG A 36 0.25 -3.55 17.06
CA ARG A 36 -1.12 -3.66 17.60
C ARG A 36 -2.21 -3.61 16.53
N VAL A 37 -1.84 -3.32 15.29
CA VAL A 37 -2.77 -3.19 14.17
C VAL A 37 -2.73 -4.47 13.35
N PRO A 38 -3.82 -5.23 13.26
CA PRO A 38 -3.91 -6.40 12.38
C PRO A 38 -3.77 -6.01 10.90
N LEU A 39 -3.24 -6.92 10.09
CA LEU A 39 -2.96 -6.67 8.66
C LEU A 39 -4.20 -6.19 7.89
N ASN A 40 -5.34 -6.85 8.07
CA ASN A 40 -6.59 -6.51 7.39
C ASN A 40 -7.08 -5.09 7.73
N VAL A 41 -6.89 -4.66 8.99
CA VAL A 41 -7.25 -3.30 9.43
C VAL A 41 -6.33 -2.27 8.78
N GLY A 42 -5.02 -2.53 8.76
CA GLY A 42 -4.06 -1.66 8.07
C GLY A 42 -4.36 -1.51 6.58
N LEU A 43 -4.57 -2.64 5.89
CA LEU A 43 -4.88 -2.65 4.46
C LEU A 43 -6.17 -1.91 4.13
N ALA A 44 -7.23 -2.05 4.93
CA ALA A 44 -8.48 -1.34 4.71
C ALA A 44 -8.30 0.18 4.78
N LYS A 45 -7.57 0.69 5.77
CA LYS A 45 -7.25 2.12 5.91
C LYS A 45 -6.42 2.64 4.74
N THR A 46 -5.45 1.85 4.27
CA THR A 46 -4.64 2.21 3.10
C THR A 46 -5.49 2.30 1.83
N VAL A 47 -6.41 1.35 1.60
CA VAL A 47 -7.33 1.40 0.46
C VAL A 47 -8.21 2.65 0.52
N GLU A 48 -8.79 2.95 1.67
CA GLU A 48 -9.62 4.14 1.87
C GLU A 48 -8.84 5.44 1.58
N TYR A 49 -7.62 5.55 2.11
CA TYR A 49 -6.75 6.71 1.84
C TYR A 49 -6.55 6.93 0.33
N TYR A 50 -6.21 5.89 -0.43
CA TYR A 50 -6.00 6.03 -1.87
C TYR A 50 -7.30 6.28 -2.65
N GLN A 51 -8.44 5.76 -2.20
CA GLN A 51 -9.74 6.10 -2.79
C GLN A 51 -10.02 7.59 -2.65
N GLN A 52 -9.80 8.16 -1.47
CA GLN A 52 -9.98 9.59 -1.22
C GLN A 52 -8.97 10.43 -2.01
N LEU A 53 -7.71 10.02 -2.04
CA LEU A 53 -6.65 10.74 -2.76
C LEU A 53 -6.96 10.83 -4.26
N LEU A 54 -7.34 9.73 -4.89
CA LEU A 54 -7.68 9.68 -6.31
C LEU A 54 -8.97 10.43 -6.64
N ALA A 55 -9.95 10.46 -5.73
CA ALA A 55 -11.17 11.24 -5.88
C ALA A 55 -10.90 12.76 -5.82
N GLN A 56 -9.94 13.20 -5.01
CA GLN A 56 -9.54 14.61 -4.89
C GLN A 56 -8.73 15.10 -6.11
N GLN A 57 -7.99 14.20 -6.76
CA GLN A 57 -7.19 14.53 -7.94
C GLN A 57 -8.00 14.58 -9.24
N THR A 58 -9.29 14.25 -9.21
CA THR A 58 -10.18 14.36 -10.37
C THR A 58 -10.73 15.80 -10.51
N THR A 59 -9.86 16.78 -10.70
CA THR A 59 -10.29 18.13 -11.10
C THR A 59 -10.81 18.06 -12.54
N PRO A 60 -12.01 18.58 -12.85
CA PRO A 60 -12.53 18.58 -14.21
C PRO A 60 -11.78 19.63 -15.04
N VAL A 61 -10.65 19.24 -15.64
CA VAL A 61 -10.08 20.00 -16.77
C VAL A 61 -10.77 19.49 -18.03
N GLY A 62 -11.79 20.23 -18.48
CA GLY A 62 -12.36 20.13 -19.83
C GLY A 62 -12.54 18.70 -20.37
N GLY A 63 -13.56 17.98 -19.89
CA GLY A 63 -14.18 16.86 -20.61
C GLY A 63 -13.36 15.59 -20.86
N ARG A 64 -12.10 15.50 -20.41
CA ARG A 64 -11.33 14.24 -20.42
C ARG A 64 -10.88 13.86 -19.01
N LYS A 65 -11.22 12.64 -18.58
CA LYS A 65 -10.56 11.99 -17.45
C LYS A 65 -9.08 11.84 -17.78
N VAL A 66 -8.23 12.64 -17.15
CA VAL A 66 -6.77 12.45 -17.21
C VAL A 66 -6.40 11.47 -16.10
N LEU A 67 -5.69 10.40 -16.46
CA LEU A 67 -5.05 9.51 -15.48
C LEU A 67 -3.93 10.31 -14.82
N VAL A 68 -4.02 10.52 -13.51
CA VAL A 68 -2.97 11.17 -12.72
C VAL A 68 -1.73 10.29 -12.77
N ASP A 69 -0.58 10.90 -13.08
CA ASP A 69 0.68 10.20 -13.21
C ASP A 69 1.15 9.71 -11.83
N LYS A 70 1.77 8.52 -11.76
CA LYS A 70 2.34 7.98 -10.51
C LYS A 70 3.40 8.91 -9.89
N ARG A 71 3.95 9.85 -10.66
CA ARG A 71 4.90 10.87 -10.23
C ARG A 71 4.28 12.03 -9.44
N ASP A 72 2.94 12.15 -9.46
CA ASP A 72 2.22 13.26 -8.82
C ASP A 72 1.71 12.92 -7.41
N LEU A 73 2.08 11.75 -6.87
CA LEU A 73 1.77 11.38 -5.49
C LEU A 73 2.74 12.07 -4.51
N PRO A 74 2.27 12.57 -3.36
CA PRO A 74 3.16 13.10 -2.34
C PRO A 74 4.17 12.01 -1.92
N PRO A 75 5.45 12.34 -1.77
CA PRO A 75 6.43 11.37 -1.32
C PRO A 75 6.06 10.89 0.08
N THR A 76 6.06 9.58 0.28
CA THR A 76 6.04 8.93 1.59
C THR A 76 7.36 9.10 2.31
#